data_AF-A0AAN8IE26-F1
#
_entry.id   AF-A0AAN8IE26-F1
#
_cell.length_a   1.000
_cell.length_b   1.000
_cell.length_c   1.000
_cell.angle_alpha   90.00
_cell.angle_beta   90.00
_cell.angle_gamma   90.00
#
_symmetry.space_group_name_H-M   'P 1'
#
loop_
_entity.id
_entity.type
_entity.pdbx_description
1 polymer ?
#
loop_
_entity_poly.entity_id
_entity_poly.type
_entity_poly.pdbx_seq_one_letter_code
_entity_poly.pdbx_strand_id
1 'polypeptide(L)'
;MPPHVEYVALWNPRNAAPHWGAVYMDQRLRVEGSFIQDGRIKNLTQPEMAREAIRLLQYVGTPESNNFKFVWVLAKNLDAATAVSMKALSDSCSPRLAPAVFQSQFLGKVYVLTKQRCSCSCAGANVQS
;
A
#
# COMPACT_ATOMS: atom_id res chain seq x y z
N MET A 1 -0.58 7.92 24.49
CA MET A 1 0.32 8.07 23.33
C MET A 1 -0.54 8.38 22.12
N PRO A 2 -0.24 9.42 21.32
CA PRO A 2 -0.92 9.61 20.04
C PRO A 2 -0.67 8.39 19.14
N PRO A 3 -1.63 8.04 18.27
CA PRO A 3 -1.51 6.88 17.40
C PRO A 3 -0.33 7.07 16.43
N HIS A 4 0.55 6.08 16.37
CA HIS A 4 1.61 6.01 15.37
C HIS A 4 0.95 5.69 14.02
N VAL A 5 1.08 6.61 13.06
CA VAL A 5 0.52 6.44 11.72
C VAL A 5 1.63 6.04 10.76
N GLU A 6 1.46 4.88 10.13
CA GLU A 6 2.33 4.37 9.08
C GLU A 6 1.64 4.54 7.72
N TYR A 7 2.38 5.09 6.77
CA TYR A 7 1.96 5.31 5.40
C TYR A 7 2.49 4.19 4.50
N VAL A 8 1.64 3.72 3.58
CA VAL A 8 2.03 2.71 2.58
C VAL A 8 3.01 3.34 1.59
N ALA A 9 4.19 2.75 1.47
CA ALA A 9 5.25 3.21 0.58
C ALA A 9 5.73 2.10 -0.36
N LEU A 10 6.28 2.51 -1.49
CA LEU A 10 6.77 1.64 -2.55
C LEU A 10 8.19 2.07 -2.94
N TRP A 11 9.14 1.17 -2.76
CA TRP A 11 10.51 1.30 -3.27
C TRP A 11 10.64 0.45 -4.55
N ASN A 12 11.24 1.00 -5.59
CA ASN A 12 11.42 0.30 -6.87
C ASN A 12 12.88 0.42 -7.35
N PRO A 13 13.78 -0.42 -6.80
CA PRO A 13 15.19 -0.39 -7.17
C PRO A 13 15.39 -0.73 -8.65
N ARG A 14 16.44 -0.16 -9.26
CA ARG A 14 16.79 -0.46 -10.65
C ARG A 14 17.11 -1.95 -10.79
N ASN A 15 16.56 -2.59 -11.82
CA ASN A 15 16.78 -4.01 -12.16
C ASN A 15 16.34 -5.03 -11.10
N ALA A 16 15.46 -4.64 -10.17
CA ALA A 16 14.91 -5.53 -9.16
C ALA A 16 13.39 -5.37 -9.07
N ALA A 17 12.74 -6.29 -8.36
CA ALA A 17 11.30 -6.24 -8.14
C ALA A 17 10.92 -5.08 -7.20
N PRO A 18 9.69 -4.54 -7.30
CA PRO A 18 9.23 -3.50 -6.39
C PRO A 18 9.01 -4.05 -4.97
N HIS A 19 9.33 -3.26 -3.95
CA HIS A 19 9.20 -3.60 -2.55
C HIS A 19 8.20 -2.66 -1.86
N TRP A 20 7.15 -3.22 -1.26
CA TRP A 20 6.24 -2.47 -0.38
C TRP A 20 6.87 -2.30 1.00
N GLY A 21 6.57 -1.18 1.64
CA GLY A 21 7.06 -0.85 2.97
C GLY A 21 6.16 0.15 3.66
N ALA A 22 6.62 0.59 4.83
CA ALA A 22 5.94 1.58 5.65
C ALA A 22 6.86 2.78 5.87
N VAL A 23 6.28 3.98 5.85
CA VAL A 23 6.95 5.24 6.15
C VAL A 23 6.18 5.97 7.23
N TYR A 24 6.86 6.59 8.17
CA TYR A 24 6.25 7.34 9.26
C TYR A 24 7.10 8.56 9.61
N MET A 25 6.51 9.50 10.35
CA MET A 25 7.28 10.56 11.00
C MET A 25 7.64 10.16 12.42
N ASP A 26 8.91 10.28 12.77
CA ASP A 26 9.37 10.07 14.13
C ASP A 26 9.03 11.27 15.04
N GLN A 27 9.33 11.15 16.34
CA GLN A 27 9.09 12.21 17.32
C GLN A 27 9.93 13.48 17.07
N ARG A 28 10.94 13.41 16.20
CA ARG A 28 11.85 14.50 15.83
C ARG A 28 11.47 15.10 14.47
N LEU A 29 10.29 14.78 13.94
CA LEU A 29 9.78 15.23 12.63
C LEU A 29 10.66 14.76 11.45
N ARG A 30 11.37 13.65 11.62
CA ARG A 30 12.15 13.02 10.55
C ARG A 30 11.32 11.93 9.90
N VAL A 31 11.45 11.85 8.58
CA VAL A 31 10.86 10.77 7.80
C VAL A 31 11.70 9.52 8.01
N GLU A 32 11.08 8.49 8.55
CA GLU A 32 11.65 7.16 8.74
C GLU A 32 10.79 6.13 8.01
N GLY A 33 11.33 4.94 7.79
CA GLY A 33 10.59 3.89 7.12
C GLY A 33 11.41 2.64 6.88
N SER A 34 10.71 1.56 6.57
CA SER A 34 11.28 0.22 6.45
C SER A 34 10.68 -0.52 5.27
N PHE A 35 11.55 -1.21 4.54
CA PHE A 35 11.22 -2.08 3.41
C PHE A 35 11.83 -3.47 3.66
N ILE A 36 11.31 -4.49 2.98
CA ILE A 36 11.87 -5.85 3.06
C ILE A 36 12.34 -6.28 1.67
N GLN A 37 13.63 -6.59 1.57
CA GLN A 37 14.26 -7.15 0.38
C GLN A 37 15.12 -8.34 0.81
N ASP A 38 14.94 -9.49 0.15
CA ASP A 38 15.69 -10.73 0.40
C ASP A 38 15.72 -11.14 1.89
N GLY A 39 14.57 -11.00 2.56
CA GLY A 39 14.41 -11.32 3.99
C GLY A 39 15.11 -10.33 4.94
N ARG A 40 15.65 -9.21 4.44
CA ARG A 40 16.33 -8.19 5.24
C ARG A 40 15.52 -6.90 5.29
N ILE A 41 15.52 -6.27 6.45
CA ILE A 41 14.92 -4.95 6.64
C ILE A 41 15.89 -3.89 6.11
N LYS A 42 15.39 -3.06 5.19
CA LYS A 42 16.07 -1.90 4.61
C LYS A 42 15.42 -0.64 5.15
N ASN A 43 16.12 0.09 6.02
CA ASN A 43 15.61 1.32 6.61
C ASN A 43 15.97 2.53 5.76
N LEU A 44 15.09 3.53 5.69
CA LEU A 44 15.33 4.76 4.92
C LEU A 44 16.61 5.51 5.34
N THR A 45 16.97 5.44 6.62
CA THR A 45 18.18 6.07 7.16
C THR A 45 19.48 5.32 6.88
N GLN A 46 19.41 4.11 6.31
CA GLN A 46 20.63 3.39 5.95
C GLN A 46 21.32 4.04 4.74
N PRO A 47 22.67 4.07 4.69
CA PRO A 47 23.42 4.67 3.58
C PRO A 47 23.04 4.10 2.19
N GLU A 48 22.68 2.82 2.13
CA GLU A 48 22.25 2.15 0.89
C GLU A 48 20.94 2.73 0.33
N MET A 49 20.04 3.17 1.21
CA MET A 49 18.74 3.75 0.83
C MET A 49 18.81 5.25 0.59
N ALA A 50 19.90 5.91 0.98
CA ALA A 50 20.03 7.37 0.91
C ALA A 50 19.96 7.94 -0.53
N ARG A 51 20.24 7.12 -1.54
CA ARG A 51 20.16 7.49 -2.98
C ARG A 51 18.94 6.91 -3.68
N GLU A 52 18.12 6.16 -2.96
CA GLU A 52 16.96 5.49 -3.51
C GLU A 52 15.72 6.39 -3.42
N ALA A 53 14.88 6.33 -4.44
CA ALA A 53 13.60 7.03 -4.45
C ALA A 53 12.49 6.11 -3.97
N ILE A 54 11.64 6.63 -3.09
CA ILE A 54 10.41 5.96 -2.65
C ILE A 54 9.19 6.72 -3.11
N ARG A 55 8.08 6.00 -3.27
CA ARG A 55 6.77 6.55 -3.64
C ARG A 55 5.79 6.30 -2.52
N LEU A 56 5.00 7.31 -2.15
CA LEU A 56 3.92 7.15 -1.19
C LEU A 56 2.61 6.84 -1.93
N LEU A 57 1.85 5.89 -1.42
CA LEU A 57 0.50 5.64 -1.92
C LEU A 57 -0.42 6.75 -1.41
N GLN A 58 -0.94 7.55 -2.33
CA GLN A 58 -1.88 8.63 -2.01
C GLN A 58 -3.27 8.32 -2.55
N TYR A 59 -4.29 8.60 -1.73
CA TYR A 59 -5.67 8.61 -2.16
C TYR A 59 -6.09 10.06 -2.40
N VAL A 60 -6.23 10.46 -3.67
CA VAL A 60 -6.61 11.81 -4.07
C VAL A 60 -8.07 11.81 -4.50
N GLY A 61 -8.87 12.76 -4.00
CA GLY A 61 -10.31 12.85 -4.25
C GLY A 61 -11.15 12.13 -3.17
N THR A 62 -12.37 11.75 -3.53
CA THR A 62 -13.31 11.10 -2.61
C THR A 62 -13.75 9.72 -3.14
N PRO A 63 -14.31 8.84 -2.30
CA PRO A 63 -14.88 7.57 -2.76
C PRO A 63 -15.93 7.73 -3.87
N GLU A 64 -16.68 8.83 -3.85
CA GLU A 64 -17.70 9.17 -4.83
C GLU A 64 -17.07 9.55 -6.17
N SER A 65 -16.03 10.40 -6.16
CA SER A 65 -15.33 10.79 -7.40
C SER A 65 -14.56 9.63 -8.02
N ASN A 66 -14.01 8.75 -7.19
CA ASN A 66 -13.15 7.65 -7.64
C ASN A 66 -13.93 6.34 -7.87
N ASN A 67 -15.17 6.23 -7.40
CA ASN A 67 -16.01 5.02 -7.44
C ASN A 67 -15.38 3.81 -6.71
N PHE A 68 -14.36 4.02 -5.88
CA PHE A 68 -13.74 3.02 -5.01
C PHE A 68 -13.15 3.69 -3.78
N LYS A 69 -12.89 2.91 -2.72
CA LYS A 69 -12.11 3.33 -1.55
C LYS A 69 -11.07 2.27 -1.20
N PHE A 70 -10.02 2.67 -0.49
CA PHE A 70 -9.06 1.71 0.04
C PHE A 70 -9.58 1.04 1.32
N VAL A 71 -9.49 -0.29 1.38
CA VAL A 71 -9.89 -1.08 2.54
C VAL A 71 -8.88 -2.18 2.82
N TRP A 72 -8.50 -2.33 4.09
CA TRP A 72 -7.73 -3.46 4.56
C TRP A 72 -8.63 -4.68 4.72
N VAL A 73 -8.37 -5.72 3.94
CA VAL A 73 -9.15 -6.97 3.94
C VAL A 73 -8.27 -8.10 4.45
N LEU A 74 -8.81 -8.94 5.31
CA LEU A 74 -8.10 -10.12 5.80
C LEU A 74 -7.71 -11.01 4.61
N ALA A 75 -6.45 -11.42 4.53
CA ALA A 75 -5.89 -12.12 3.37
C ALA A 75 -6.68 -13.37 2.96
N LYS A 76 -7.28 -14.09 3.92
CA LYS A 76 -8.11 -15.28 3.66
C LYS A 76 -9.43 -14.95 2.92
N ASN A 77 -9.87 -13.70 2.96
CA ASN A 77 -11.10 -13.19 2.33
C ASN A 77 -10.80 -12.33 1.10
N LEU A 78 -9.54 -12.31 0.63
CA LEU A 78 -9.10 -11.41 -0.42
C LEU A 78 -9.64 -11.85 -1.79
N ASP A 79 -10.33 -10.96 -2.49
CA ASP A 79 -10.46 -11.03 -3.94
C ASP A 79 -9.22 -10.43 -4.60
N ALA A 80 -8.38 -11.28 -5.19
CA ALA A 80 -7.11 -10.88 -5.81
C ALA A 80 -7.29 -9.85 -6.93
N ALA A 81 -8.45 -9.80 -7.59
CA ALA A 81 -8.74 -8.81 -8.63
C ALA A 81 -8.86 -7.38 -8.07
N THR A 82 -9.16 -7.24 -6.77
CA THR A 82 -9.34 -5.95 -6.10
C THR A 82 -8.08 -5.49 -5.35
N ALA A 83 -7.06 -6.34 -5.23
CA ALA A 83 -5.84 -6.03 -4.49
C ALA A 83 -5.05 -4.88 -5.15
N VAL A 84 -4.64 -3.89 -4.34
CA VAL A 84 -3.64 -2.92 -4.76
C VAL A 84 -2.35 -3.70 -5.01
N SER A 85 -1.91 -3.73 -6.27
CA SER A 85 -0.79 -4.57 -6.64
C SER A 85 0.11 -3.94 -7.70
N MET A 86 1.37 -4.36 -7.67
CA MET A 86 2.38 -4.06 -8.69
C MET A 86 2.86 -5.37 -9.31
N LYS A 87 3.05 -5.37 -10.63
CA LYS A 87 3.60 -6.54 -11.34
C LYS A 87 5.11 -6.60 -11.11
N ALA A 88 5.63 -7.76 -10.74
CA ALA A 88 7.07 -8.00 -10.80
C ALA A 88 7.54 -8.00 -12.28
N LEU A 89 8.76 -7.56 -12.53
CA LEU A 89 9.32 -7.36 -13.88
C LEU A 89 9.57 -8.64 -14.70
N SER A 90 9.24 -9.84 -14.19
CA SER A 90 9.45 -11.10 -14.93
C SER A 90 8.35 -11.39 -15.96
N ASP A 91 8.60 -12.35 -16.86
CA ASP A 91 7.69 -12.77 -17.93
C ASP A 91 6.32 -13.29 -17.44
N SER A 92 5.44 -13.67 -18.38
CA SER A 92 3.97 -13.81 -18.36
C SER A 92 3.26 -14.50 -17.17
N CYS A 93 3.94 -14.94 -16.11
CA CYS A 93 3.38 -15.44 -14.86
C CYS A 93 4.02 -14.81 -13.60
N SER A 94 4.46 -13.55 -13.67
CA SER A 94 5.05 -12.84 -12.53
C SER A 94 4.06 -12.69 -11.37
N PRO A 95 4.48 -12.97 -10.12
CA PRO A 95 3.65 -12.69 -8.96
C PRO A 95 3.37 -11.19 -8.85
N ARG A 96 2.16 -10.88 -8.40
CA ARG A 96 1.75 -9.52 -8.06
C ARG A 96 2.04 -9.26 -6.58
N LEU A 97 2.74 -8.18 -6.30
CA LEU A 97 3.09 -7.79 -4.95
C LEU A 97 2.09 -6.75 -4.44
N ALA A 98 1.57 -6.93 -3.24
CA ALA A 98 0.57 -6.06 -2.61
C ALA A 98 1.05 -5.60 -1.23
N PRO A 99 0.68 -4.39 -0.78
CA PRO A 99 0.98 -3.94 0.57
C PRO A 99 0.13 -4.73 1.57
N ALA A 100 0.76 -5.14 2.67
CA ALA A 100 0.16 -5.97 3.69
C ALA A 100 0.54 -5.54 5.09
N VAL A 101 -0.38 -5.71 6.04
CA VAL A 101 -0.15 -5.50 7.47
C VAL A 101 -0.24 -6.84 8.18
N PHE A 102 0.79 -7.18 8.96
CA PHE A 102 0.81 -8.36 9.82
C PHE A 102 0.50 -7.97 11.26
N GLN A 103 -0.56 -8.56 11.82
CA GLN A 103 -0.98 -8.36 13.20
C GLN A 103 -0.69 -9.62 14.01
N SER A 104 0.24 -9.53 14.96
CA SER A 104 0.81 -10.68 15.69
C SER A 104 -0.08 -11.26 16.82
N GLN A 105 -1.21 -10.65 17.16
CA GLN A 105 -1.98 -11.07 18.35
C GLN A 105 -2.71 -12.41 18.16
N PHE A 106 -2.34 -13.38 19.01
CA PHE A 106 -2.91 -14.72 19.26
C PHE A 106 -3.04 -15.70 18.08
N LEU A 107 -3.34 -15.25 16.87
CA LEU A 107 -3.25 -16.01 15.62
C LEU A 107 -2.91 -14.98 14.54
N GLY A 108 -1.67 -14.96 14.06
CA GLY A 108 -1.18 -13.93 13.14
C GLY A 108 -2.17 -13.64 11.99
N LYS A 109 -2.67 -12.41 11.90
CA LYS A 109 -3.59 -11.99 10.84
C LYS A 109 -2.84 -11.14 9.83
N VAL A 110 -2.97 -11.50 8.56
CA VAL A 110 -2.46 -10.69 7.45
C VAL A 110 -3.63 -9.94 6.82
N TYR A 111 -3.51 -8.63 6.67
CA TYR A 111 -4.47 -7.81 5.92
C TYR A 111 -3.78 -7.29 4.66
N VAL A 112 -4.50 -7.28 3.54
CA VAL A 112 -4.03 -6.77 2.25
C VAL A 112 -4.87 -5.57 1.86
N LEU A 113 -4.24 -4.55 1.27
CA LEU A 113 -4.95 -3.35 0.82
C LEU A 113 -5.69 -3.61 -0.48
N THR A 114 -6.96 -3.25 -0.54
CA THR A 114 -7.84 -3.47 -1.70
C THR A 114 -8.51 -2.18 -2.15
N LYS A 115 -8.90 -2.13 -3.43
CA LYS A 115 -9.82 -1.13 -3.99
C LYS A 115 -11.23 -1.70 -3.94
N GLN A 116 -11.99 -1.34 -2.92
CA GLN A 116 -13.38 -1.77 -2.82
C GLN A 116 -14.27 -0.76 -3.55
N ARG A 117 -15.04 -1.24 -4.53
CA ARG A 117 -16.03 -0.41 -5.23
C ARG A 117 -17.03 0.16 -4.24
N CYS A 118 -17.40 1.42 -4.40
CA CYS A 118 -18.44 2.01 -3.59
C CYS A 118 -19.81 1.74 -4.21
N SER A 119 -20.79 1.37 -3.39
CA SER A 119 -22.21 1.41 -3.77
C SER A 119 -22.69 2.86 -3.65
N CYS A 120 -22.11 3.77 -4.44
CA CYS A 120 -22.58 5.15 -4.48
C CYS A 120 -23.79 5.20 -5.41
N SER A 121 -24.97 5.48 -4.86
CA SER A 121 -26.08 6.00 -5.67
C SER A 121 -25.67 7.37 -6.18
N CYS A 122 -25.36 7.49 -7.48
CA CYS A 122 -25.17 8.79 -8.09
C CYS A 122 -26.47 9.59 -7.88
N ALA A 123 -26.39 10.76 -7.24
CA ALA A 123 -27.50 11.70 -7.28
C ALA A 123 -27.74 12.01 -8.75
N GLY A 124 -28.93 11.64 -9.26
CA GLY A 124 -29.24 11.66 -10.67
C GLY A 124 -28.91 13.01 -11.30
N ALA A 125 -28.30 12.95 -12.49
CA ALA A 125 -28.35 14.05 -13.43
C ALA A 125 -29.83 14.28 -13.78
N ASN A 126 -30.51 15.15 -13.03
CA ASN A 126 -31.75 15.78 -13.48
C ASN A 126 -31.40 16.75 -14.61
N VAL A 127 -31.18 16.20 -15.80
CA VAL A 127 -31.32 16.97 -17.04
C VAL A 127 -32.78 16.82 -17.42
N GLN A 128 -33.60 17.76 -16.97
CA GLN A 128 -34.96 17.94 -17.50
C GLN A 128 -34.81 18.35 -18.98
N SER A 129 -35.32 17.50 -19.86
CA SER A 129 -35.64 17.79 -21.25
C SER A 129 -36.92 18.61 -21.36
#